data_AF-A0A1C6EVM5-F1
#
_entry.id   AF-A0A1C6EVM5-F1
#
_cell.length_a   1.000
_cell.length_b   1.000
_cell.length_c   1.000
_cell.angle_alpha   90.00
_cell.angle_beta   90.00
_cell.angle_gamma   90.00
#
_symmetry.space_group_name_H-M   'P 1'
#
loop_
_entity.id
_entity.type
_entity.pdbx_description
1 polymer ?
#
loop_
_entity_poly.entity_id
_entity_poly.type
_entity_poly.pdbx_seq_one_letter_code
_entity_poly.pdbx_strand_id
1 'polypeptide(L)'
;MDAIKTGVFIAAVRREQNMTQAELAARLHVTDKAVSKWERGAGLPDISLIEPLAAALDVSVLELMQGRRIPAETVRHTEAAEVLTDILGMAKHTRADKRSHLKQADRFLSRLLEAIGLLFLLCSVYCRTQLQTPIPLWLTISALVLAAAVLLAKCVLHRAVGNQT
;
A
#
# COMPACT_ATOMS: atom_id res chain seq x y z
N MET A 1 -4.79 -11.75 14.26
CA MET A 1 -4.85 -12.08 15.69
C MET A 1 -4.38 -13.52 15.84
N ASP A 2 -3.31 -13.75 16.60
CA ASP A 2 -2.74 -15.10 16.82
C ASP A 2 -3.44 -15.72 18.04
N ALA A 3 -4.12 -16.86 17.86
CA ALA A 3 -4.94 -17.45 18.90
C ALA A 3 -4.15 -17.92 20.12
N ILE A 4 -2.94 -18.43 19.93
CA ILE A 4 -2.09 -18.91 21.02
C ILE A 4 -1.57 -17.72 21.82
N LYS A 5 -1.03 -16.70 21.15
CA LYS A 5 -0.51 -15.49 21.82
C LYS A 5 -1.61 -14.74 22.56
N THR A 6 -2.76 -14.55 21.91
CA THR A 6 -3.92 -13.88 22.52
C THR A 6 -4.43 -14.67 23.73
N GLY A 7 -4.53 -16.00 23.62
CA GLY A 7 -4.95 -16.87 24.71
C GLY A 7 -4.03 -16.79 25.93
N VAL A 8 -2.72 -16.92 25.72
CA VAL A 8 -1.72 -16.78 26.78
C VAL A 8 -1.80 -15.41 27.43
N PHE A 9 -1.98 -14.35 26.65
CA PHE A 9 -2.11 -12.99 27.14
C PHE A 9 -3.36 -12.79 28.00
N ILE A 10 -4.54 -13.24 27.52
CA ILE A 10 -5.79 -13.23 28.30
C ILE A 10 -5.59 -13.93 29.64
N ALA A 11 -4.97 -15.10 29.62
CA ALA A 11 -4.73 -15.89 30.83
C ALA A 11 -3.75 -15.19 31.79
N ALA A 12 -2.73 -14.51 31.28
CA ALA A 12 -1.76 -13.76 32.08
C ALA A 12 -2.45 -12.57 32.76
N VAL A 13 -3.12 -11.71 32.00
CA VAL A 13 -3.78 -10.50 32.52
C VAL A 13 -4.90 -10.86 33.51
N ARG A 14 -5.69 -11.89 33.23
CA ARG A 14 -6.70 -12.38 34.19
C ARG A 14 -6.08 -12.74 35.53
N ARG A 15 -4.93 -13.43 35.51
CA ARG A 15 -4.22 -13.83 36.74
C ARG A 15 -3.58 -12.64 37.46
N GLU A 16 -3.07 -11.65 36.73
CA GLU A 16 -2.56 -10.39 37.31
C GLU A 16 -3.65 -9.70 38.16
N GLN A 17 -4.90 -9.80 37.73
CA GLN A 17 -6.06 -9.26 38.44
C GLN A 17 -6.68 -10.22 39.46
N ASN A 18 -6.03 -11.36 39.75
CA ASN A 18 -6.51 -12.40 40.67
C ASN A 18 -7.92 -12.93 40.35
N MET A 19 -8.36 -12.85 39.10
CA MET A 19 -9.68 -13.33 38.70
C MET A 19 -9.65 -14.82 38.36
N THR A 20 -10.73 -15.56 38.59
CA THR A 20 -10.92 -16.93 38.06
C THR A 20 -11.49 -16.92 36.63
N GLN A 21 -11.40 -18.03 35.89
CA GLN A 21 -12.03 -18.13 34.56
C GLN A 21 -13.55 -17.94 34.64
N ALA A 22 -14.18 -18.42 35.73
CA ALA A 22 -15.61 -18.26 35.97
C ALA A 22 -16.00 -16.79 36.23
N GLU A 23 -15.18 -16.04 36.95
CA GLU A 23 -15.40 -14.61 37.20
C GLU A 23 -15.29 -13.78 35.92
N LEU A 24 -14.27 -14.04 35.09
CA LEU A 24 -14.16 -13.37 33.79
C LEU A 24 -15.32 -13.73 32.87
N ALA A 25 -15.74 -15.00 32.87
CA ALA A 25 -16.88 -15.46 32.10
C ALA A 25 -18.19 -14.79 32.53
N ALA A 26 -18.40 -14.63 33.84
CA ALA A 26 -19.56 -13.95 34.41
C ALA A 26 -19.63 -12.47 33.97
N ARG A 27 -18.49 -11.76 33.97
CA ARG A 27 -18.41 -10.36 33.50
C ARG A 27 -18.75 -10.21 32.02
N LEU A 28 -18.45 -11.23 31.22
CA LEU A 28 -18.66 -11.22 29.77
C LEU A 28 -19.96 -11.91 29.33
N HIS A 29 -20.76 -12.40 30.29
CA HIS A 29 -21.96 -13.19 30.04
C HIS A 29 -21.71 -14.40 29.11
N VAL A 30 -20.56 -15.06 29.28
CA VAL A 30 -20.19 -16.29 28.56
C VAL A 30 -19.97 -17.45 29.53
N THR A 31 -19.70 -18.63 28.99
CA THR A 31 -19.32 -19.79 29.82
C THR A 31 -17.83 -19.76 30.17
N ASP A 32 -17.50 -20.28 31.35
CA ASP A 32 -16.12 -20.56 31.77
C ASP A 32 -15.35 -21.42 30.74
N LYS A 33 -16.05 -22.37 30.09
CA LYS A 33 -15.51 -23.19 28.99
C LYS A 33 -15.08 -22.36 27.78
N ALA A 34 -15.80 -21.26 27.48
CA ALA A 34 -15.42 -20.35 26.39
C ALA A 34 -14.10 -19.65 26.72
N VAL A 35 -13.98 -19.11 27.94
CA VAL A 35 -12.73 -18.51 28.43
C VAL A 35 -11.58 -19.52 28.41
N SER A 36 -11.80 -20.74 28.90
CA SER A 36 -10.81 -21.83 28.84
C SER A 36 -10.37 -22.18 27.41
N LYS A 37 -11.30 -22.12 26.44
CA LYS A 37 -11.00 -22.35 25.02
C LYS A 37 -10.11 -21.24 24.46
N TRP A 38 -10.38 -19.98 24.81
CA TRP A 38 -9.57 -18.83 24.40
C TRP A 38 -8.18 -18.88 25.03
N GLU A 39 -8.09 -19.13 26.33
CA GLU A 39 -6.80 -19.17 27.06
C GLU A 39 -5.85 -20.25 26.55
N ARG A 40 -6.38 -21.37 26.05
CA ARG A 40 -5.60 -22.44 25.42
C ARG A 40 -5.34 -22.22 23.93
N GLY A 41 -5.85 -21.14 23.36
CA GLY A 41 -5.79 -20.84 21.92
C GLY A 41 -6.54 -21.83 21.03
N ALA A 42 -7.46 -22.61 21.61
CA ALA A 42 -8.32 -23.55 20.88
C ALA A 42 -9.51 -22.85 20.19
N GLY A 43 -9.56 -21.53 20.25
CA GLY A 43 -10.52 -20.65 19.60
C GLY A 43 -10.26 -19.19 19.96
N LEU A 44 -10.93 -18.28 19.28
CA LEU A 44 -10.88 -16.85 19.55
C LEU A 44 -12.24 -16.36 20.07
N PRO A 45 -12.26 -15.28 20.88
CA PRO A 45 -13.50 -14.57 21.19
C PRO A 45 -14.14 -14.02 19.91
N ASP A 46 -15.48 -13.99 19.89
CA ASP A 46 -16.23 -13.36 18.80
C ASP A 46 -15.92 -11.87 18.72
N ILE A 47 -16.08 -11.26 17.54
CA ILE A 47 -15.81 -9.82 17.34
C ILE A 47 -16.62 -8.94 18.29
N SER A 48 -17.86 -9.33 18.61
CA SER A 48 -18.72 -8.62 19.58
C SER A 48 -18.19 -8.65 21.01
N LEU A 49 -17.32 -9.62 21.34
CA LEU A 49 -16.75 -9.81 22.67
C LEU A 49 -15.37 -9.16 22.82
N ILE A 50 -14.76 -8.66 21.74
CA ILE A 50 -13.41 -8.09 21.79
C ILE A 50 -13.34 -6.84 22.68
N GLU A 51 -14.26 -5.91 22.48
CA GLU A 51 -14.32 -4.66 23.26
C GLU A 51 -14.74 -4.91 24.72
N PRO A 52 -15.78 -5.71 25.01
CA PRO A 52 -16.10 -6.12 26.38
C PRO A 52 -14.95 -6.86 27.09
N LEU A 53 -14.25 -7.76 26.38
CA LEU A 53 -13.12 -8.52 26.93
C LEU A 53 -11.94 -7.60 27.26
N ALA A 54 -11.63 -6.66 26.37
CA ALA A 54 -10.58 -5.67 26.61
C ALA A 54 -10.90 -4.81 27.84
N ALA A 55 -12.14 -4.33 27.95
CA ALA A 55 -12.61 -3.57 29.10
C ALA A 55 -12.58 -4.39 30.41
N ALA A 56 -13.02 -5.65 30.38
CA ALA A 56 -13.03 -6.52 31.56
C ALA A 56 -11.63 -6.87 32.08
N LEU A 57 -10.62 -6.85 31.20
CA LEU A 57 -9.22 -7.12 31.50
C LEU A 57 -8.37 -5.85 31.69
N ASP A 58 -8.98 -4.67 31.62
CA ASP A 58 -8.28 -3.37 31.71
C ASP A 58 -7.06 -3.30 30.75
N VAL A 59 -7.31 -3.65 29.49
CA VAL A 59 -6.33 -3.58 28.40
C VAL A 59 -6.93 -2.86 27.20
N SER A 60 -6.09 -2.31 26.34
CA SER A 60 -6.56 -1.80 25.05
C SER A 60 -6.90 -2.95 24.09
N VAL A 61 -7.82 -2.69 23.16
CA VAL A 61 -8.14 -3.64 22.07
C VAL A 61 -6.88 -4.01 21.28
N LEU A 62 -5.96 -3.06 21.09
CA LEU A 62 -4.72 -3.30 20.37
C LEU A 62 -3.81 -4.28 21.12
N GLU A 63 -3.66 -4.14 22.43
CA GLU A 63 -2.90 -5.08 23.27
C GLU A 63 -3.50 -6.49 23.22
N LEU A 64 -4.83 -6.59 23.31
CA LEU A 64 -5.56 -7.85 23.20
C LEU A 64 -5.31 -8.50 21.84
N MET A 65 -5.40 -7.75 20.74
CA MET A 65 -5.19 -8.26 19.38
C MET A 65 -3.74 -8.66 19.09
N GLN A 66 -2.77 -7.98 19.70
CA GLN A 66 -1.34 -8.31 19.59
C GLN A 66 -0.90 -9.40 20.56
N GLY A 67 -1.69 -9.68 21.61
CA GLY A 67 -1.35 -10.64 22.65
C GLY A 67 -0.15 -10.22 23.50
N ARG A 68 0.04 -8.91 23.72
CA ARG A 68 1.13 -8.35 24.52
C ARG A 68 0.77 -6.98 25.09
N ARG A 69 1.34 -6.63 26.24
CA ARG A 69 1.30 -5.25 26.76
C ARG A 69 2.02 -4.31 25.81
N ILE A 70 1.45 -3.13 25.60
CA ILE A 70 2.06 -2.05 24.83
C ILE A 70 2.41 -0.96 25.84
N PRO A 71 3.69 -0.74 26.18
CA PRO A 71 4.08 0.25 27.15
C PRO A 71 3.55 1.64 26.75
N ALA A 72 2.96 2.36 27.73
CA ALA A 72 2.44 3.72 27.55
C ALA A 72 3.54 4.79 27.28
N GLU A 73 4.79 4.37 27.09
CA GLU A 73 5.92 5.23 26.73
C GLU A 73 5.95 5.56 25.23
N THR A 74 4.79 5.92 24.68
CA THR A 74 4.65 6.62 23.39
C THR A 74 3.63 7.77 23.48
N VAL A 75 3.39 8.29 24.70
CA VAL A 75 2.64 9.54 24.92
C VAL A 75 3.33 10.40 25.98
N ARG A 76 4.57 10.83 25.75
CA ARG A 76 5.17 12.01 26.43
C ARG A 76 6.06 12.81 25.48
N HIS A 77 5.46 13.82 24.85
CA HIS A 77 5.98 15.13 24.40
C HIS A 77 7.35 15.35 23.70
N THR A 78 8.20 14.36 23.46
CA THR A 78 9.43 14.58 22.66
C THR A 78 9.50 13.74 21.37
N GLU A 79 8.70 12.69 21.26
CA GLU A 79 8.67 11.78 20.11
C GLU A 79 7.64 12.17 19.04
N ALA A 80 6.76 13.14 19.32
CA ALA A 80 5.78 13.58 18.33
C ALA A 80 6.47 14.10 17.06
N ALA A 81 7.63 14.75 17.18
CA ALA A 81 8.42 15.14 16.02
C ALA A 81 9.02 13.94 15.30
N GLU A 82 9.53 12.94 16.02
CA GLU A 82 10.19 11.76 15.44
C GLU A 82 9.18 10.81 14.77
N VAL A 83 8.09 10.48 15.45
CA VAL A 83 6.98 9.70 14.90
C VAL A 83 6.27 10.46 13.78
N LEU A 84 6.11 11.78 13.87
CA LEU A 84 5.61 12.58 12.75
C LEU A 84 6.60 12.59 11.59
N THR A 85 7.90 12.66 11.84
CA THR A 85 8.91 12.55 10.76
C THR A 85 8.95 11.17 10.15
N ASP A 86 8.66 10.11 10.92
CA ASP A 86 8.58 8.74 10.43
C ASP A 86 7.30 8.52 9.62
N ILE A 87 6.14 8.97 10.12
CA ILE A 87 4.87 8.95 9.35
C ILE A 87 4.96 9.85 8.10
N LEU A 88 5.57 11.03 8.19
CA LEU A 88 5.85 11.90 7.03
C LEU A 88 6.88 11.28 6.09
N GLY A 89 7.85 10.53 6.62
CA GLY A 89 8.86 9.78 5.87
C GLY A 89 8.22 8.64 5.09
N MET A 90 7.39 7.84 5.74
CA MET A 90 6.58 6.80 5.13
C MET A 90 5.66 7.40 4.05
N ALA A 91 4.95 8.49 4.35
CA ALA A 91 4.09 9.18 3.38
C ALA A 91 4.87 9.77 2.18
N LYS A 92 6.10 10.26 2.40
CA LYS A 92 7.02 10.67 1.33
C LYS A 92 7.48 9.47 0.50
N HIS A 93 7.81 8.34 1.13
CA HIS A 93 8.18 7.11 0.44
C HIS A 93 7.01 6.56 -0.39
N THR A 94 5.79 6.50 0.14
CA THR A 94 4.61 6.04 -0.64
C THR A 94 4.32 6.97 -1.81
N ARG A 95 4.54 8.28 -1.67
CA ARG A 95 4.37 9.26 -2.76
C ARG A 95 5.51 9.19 -3.77
N ALA A 96 6.75 9.00 -3.34
CA ALA A 96 7.91 8.87 -4.22
C ALA A 96 7.82 7.58 -5.06
N ASP A 97 7.39 6.48 -4.44
CA ASP A 97 7.19 5.20 -5.09
C ASP A 97 6.01 5.24 -6.07
N LYS A 98 4.87 5.80 -5.66
CA LYS A 98 3.75 6.01 -6.59
C LYS A 98 4.12 6.95 -7.76
N ARG A 99 4.95 7.97 -7.50
CA ARG A 99 5.44 8.91 -8.54
C ARG A 99 6.47 8.27 -9.46
N SER A 100 7.28 7.32 -8.99
CA SER A 100 8.24 6.58 -9.82
C SER A 100 7.52 5.63 -10.78
N HIS A 101 6.51 4.90 -10.30
CA HIS A 101 5.65 4.04 -11.12
C HIS A 101 4.89 4.83 -12.19
N LEU A 102 4.34 6.00 -11.85
CA LEU A 102 3.67 6.89 -12.82
C LEU A 102 4.65 7.45 -13.87
N LYS A 103 5.85 7.90 -13.46
CA LYS A 103 6.90 8.34 -14.40
C LYS A 103 7.42 7.19 -15.27
N GLN A 104 7.45 5.98 -14.74
CA GLN A 104 7.87 4.80 -15.48
C GLN A 104 6.82 4.41 -16.52
N ALA A 105 5.53 4.43 -16.15
CA ALA A 105 4.41 4.20 -17.06
C ALA A 105 4.37 5.23 -18.20
N ASP A 106 4.56 6.52 -17.89
CA ASP A 106 4.63 7.58 -18.90
C ASP A 106 5.78 7.37 -19.89
N ARG A 107 6.98 7.02 -19.40
CA ARG A 107 8.12 6.65 -20.26
C ARG A 107 7.83 5.46 -21.16
N PHE A 108 7.10 4.45 -20.67
CA PHE A 108 6.71 3.29 -21.48
C PHE A 108 5.70 3.66 -22.56
N LEU A 109 4.63 4.39 -22.21
CA LEU A 109 3.60 4.85 -23.13
C LEU A 109 4.21 5.70 -24.25
N SER A 110 5.14 6.58 -23.87
CA SER A 110 5.84 7.46 -24.79
C SER A 110 6.73 6.71 -25.80
N ARG A 111 7.37 5.60 -25.40
CA ARG A 111 8.15 4.73 -26.32
C ARG A 111 7.24 3.88 -27.21
N LEU A 112 6.11 3.41 -26.67
CA LEU A 112 5.13 2.65 -27.45
C LEU A 112 4.56 3.49 -28.60
N LEU A 113 4.24 4.75 -28.33
CA LEU A 113 3.72 5.68 -29.33
C LEU A 113 4.73 5.94 -30.47
N GLU A 114 6.03 6.07 -30.14
CA GLU A 114 7.09 6.19 -31.14
C GLU A 114 7.25 4.94 -32.00
N ALA A 115 7.21 3.75 -31.38
CA ALA A 115 7.29 2.49 -32.10
C ALA A 115 6.13 2.32 -33.09
N ILE A 116 4.90 2.70 -32.69
CA ILE A 116 3.72 2.71 -33.57
C ILE A 116 3.92 3.70 -34.72
N GLY A 117 4.43 4.91 -34.46
CA GLY A 117 4.71 5.90 -35.50
C GLY A 117 5.77 5.44 -36.51
N LEU A 118 6.86 4.82 -36.04
CA LEU A 118 7.89 4.23 -36.90
C LEU A 118 7.34 3.07 -37.73
N LEU A 119 6.53 2.20 -37.12
CA LEU A 119 5.88 1.09 -37.83
C LEU A 119 4.94 1.60 -38.94
N PHE A 120 4.17 2.64 -38.66
CA PHE A 120 3.30 3.29 -39.65
C PHE A 120 4.11 3.89 -40.82
N LEU A 121 5.22 4.57 -40.53
CA LEU A 121 6.13 5.11 -41.55
C LEU A 121 6.72 4.00 -42.43
N LEU A 122 7.21 2.92 -41.81
CA LEU A 122 7.75 1.77 -42.54
C LEU A 122 6.68 1.10 -43.41
N CYS A 123 5.47 0.94 -42.88
CA CYS A 123 4.34 0.40 -43.64
C CYS A 123 3.96 1.30 -44.82
N SER A 124 3.90 2.62 -44.61
CA SER A 124 3.61 3.59 -45.67
C SER A 124 4.66 3.57 -46.79
N VAL A 125 5.95 3.49 -46.43
CA VAL A 125 7.05 3.38 -47.41
C VAL A 125 7.00 2.03 -48.13
N TYR A 126 6.77 0.93 -47.41
CA TYR A 126 6.65 -0.40 -48.00
C TYR A 126 5.48 -0.51 -48.98
N CYS A 127 4.31 0.04 -48.62
CA CYS A 127 3.17 0.12 -49.52
C CYS A 127 3.53 0.91 -50.78
N ARG A 128 4.28 2.01 -50.68
CA ARG A 128 4.70 2.81 -51.83
C ARG A 128 5.71 2.09 -52.74
N THR A 129 6.59 1.25 -52.19
CA THR A 129 7.62 0.57 -52.99
C THR A 129 7.15 -0.73 -53.64
N GLN A 130 6.23 -1.46 -53.00
CA GLN A 130 5.81 -2.79 -53.47
C GLN A 130 4.40 -2.81 -54.08
N LEU A 131 3.48 -1.99 -53.58
CA LEU A 131 2.15 -1.84 -54.19
C LEU A 131 2.23 -0.59 -55.08
N GLN A 132 2.03 -0.72 -56.39
CA GLN A 132 1.95 0.42 -57.33
C GLN A 132 0.69 1.29 -57.10
N THR A 133 0.28 1.49 -55.84
CA THR A 133 -0.82 2.35 -55.44
C THR A 133 -0.32 3.80 -55.38
N PRO A 134 -1.06 4.77 -55.93
CA PRO A 134 -0.68 6.17 -55.90
C PRO A 134 -0.98 6.75 -54.51
N ILE A 135 -0.27 6.30 -53.48
CA ILE A 135 -0.33 6.93 -52.15
C ILE A 135 0.34 8.31 -52.29
N PRO A 136 -0.36 9.39 -51.94
CA PRO A 136 0.15 10.72 -52.19
C PRO A 136 1.33 11.06 -51.27
N LEU A 137 2.35 11.70 -51.84
CA LEU A 137 3.62 12.00 -51.17
C LEU A 137 3.46 12.84 -49.90
N TRP A 138 2.48 13.74 -49.88
CA TRP A 138 2.20 14.59 -48.72
C TRP A 138 1.89 13.79 -47.45
N LEU A 139 1.33 12.58 -47.57
CA LEU A 139 0.96 11.75 -46.43
C LEU A 139 2.19 11.12 -45.74
N THR A 140 3.21 10.75 -46.54
CA THR A 140 4.52 10.32 -46.00
C THR A 140 5.28 11.48 -45.37
N ILE A 141 5.25 12.66 -46.00
CA ILE A 141 5.92 13.87 -45.50
C ILE A 141 5.26 14.34 -44.19
N SER A 142 3.92 14.34 -44.11
CA SER A 142 3.20 14.73 -42.89
C SER A 142 3.51 13.79 -41.71
N ALA A 143 3.63 12.48 -41.96
CA ALA A 143 3.99 11.51 -40.93
C ALA A 143 5.44 11.71 -40.43
N LEU A 144 6.37 12.01 -41.34
CA LEU A 144 7.76 12.31 -40.97
C LEU A 144 7.87 13.61 -40.15
N VAL A 145 7.14 14.66 -40.56
CA VAL A 145 7.09 15.95 -39.85
C VAL A 145 6.50 15.77 -38.44
N LEU A 146 5.43 14.97 -38.31
CA LEU A 146 4.83 14.68 -37.00
C LEU A 146 5.83 13.93 -36.09
N ALA A 147 6.54 12.93 -36.62
CA ALA A 147 7.57 12.22 -35.86
C ALA A 147 8.71 13.15 -35.42
N ALA A 148 9.20 14.02 -36.31
CA ALA A 148 10.23 15.00 -35.98
C ALA A 148 9.76 16.02 -34.93
N ALA A 149 8.51 16.49 -35.02
CA ALA A 149 7.93 17.41 -34.04
C ALA A 149 7.84 16.79 -32.63
N VAL A 150 7.44 15.52 -32.53
CA VAL A 150 7.40 14.78 -31.25
C VAL A 150 8.79 14.63 -30.64
N LEU A 151 9.80 14.31 -31.45
CA LEU A 151 11.20 14.22 -30.99
C LEU A 151 11.75 15.57 -30.51
N LEU A 152 11.46 16.65 -31.24
CA LEU A 152 11.85 18.01 -30.85
C LEU A 152 11.18 18.42 -29.54
N ALA A 153 9.87 18.17 -29.40
CA ALA A 153 9.15 18.45 -28.15
C ALA A 153 9.75 17.70 -26.97
N LYS A 154 10.09 16.42 -27.11
CA LYS A 154 10.80 15.64 -26.08
C LYS A 154 12.18 16.21 -25.76
N CYS A 155 12.94 16.61 -26.77
CA CYS A 155 14.28 17.16 -26.59
C CYS A 155 14.24 18.50 -25.82
N VAL A 156 13.27 19.36 -26.15
CA VAL A 156 13.01 20.61 -25.43
C VAL A 156 12.57 20.34 -23.99
N LEU A 157 11.64 19.41 -23.77
CA LEU A 157 11.16 19.06 -22.43
C LEU A 157 12.29 18.48 -21.56
N HIS A 158 13.12 17.60 -22.13
CA HIS A 158 14.28 17.03 -21.44
C HIS A 158 15.31 18.10 -21.07
N ARG A 159 15.60 19.05 -21.98
CA ARG A 159 16.48 20.20 -21.68
C ARG A 159 15.90 21.10 -20.59
N ALA A 160 14.59 21.38 -20.64
CA ALA A 160 13.92 22.22 -19.65
C ALA A 160 13.94 21.58 -18.24
N VAL A 161 13.72 20.27 -18.16
CA VAL A 161 13.76 19.52 -16.89
C VAL A 161 15.19 19.39 -16.36
N GLY A 162 16.19 19.21 -17.23
CA GLY A 162 17.61 19.13 -16.82
C GLY A 162 18.22 20.44 -16.35
N ASN A 163 17.58 21.59 -16.61
CA ASN A 163 18.06 22.92 -16.19
C ASN A 163 17.52 23.37 -14.81
N GLN A 164 16.67 22.57 -14.16
CA GLN A 164 16.03 22.87 -12.86
C GLN A 164 16.59 22.05 -11.68
N THR A 165 17.60 21.21 -11.92
CA THR A 165 18.34 20.44 -10.89
C THR A 165 19.75 20.97 -10.75
#